data_AF-A0A4R5CNA9-F1
#
_entry.id   AF-A0A4R5CNA9-F1
#
_cell.length_a   1.000
_cell.length_b   1.000
_cell.length_c   1.000
_cell.angle_alpha   90.00
_cell.angle_beta   90.00
_cell.angle_gamma   90.00
#
_symmetry.space_group_name_H-M   'P 1'
#
loop_
_entity.id
_entity.type
_entity.pdbx_description
1 polymer ?
#
loop_
_entity_poly.entity_id
_entity_poly.type
_entity_poly.pdbx_seq_one_letter_code
_entity_poly.pdbx_strand_id
1 'polypeptide(L)'
;MAKAEKTPPIPKQRKSYTLDDKAKAKKYYLIGLSLLEVGKITDTPFRTIEKWYVAENWKDQRETIPIKKKANDLFNSGLNYAQIGKALNKSKSTVSRYLKTVRNENEIN
;
A
#
# COMPACT_ATOMS: atom_id res chain seq x y z
N MET A 1 32.74 -39.31 -25.85
CA MET A 1 32.18 -38.12 -25.17
C MET A 1 30.76 -38.44 -24.74
N ALA A 2 30.54 -38.82 -23.47
CA ALA A 2 29.21 -39.10 -22.96
C ALA A 2 28.47 -37.76 -22.73
N LYS A 3 27.34 -37.57 -23.40
CA LYS A 3 26.48 -36.40 -23.17
C LYS A 3 25.78 -36.61 -21.84
N ALA A 4 26.01 -35.72 -20.87
CA ALA A 4 25.28 -35.71 -19.61
C ALA A 4 23.78 -35.58 -19.91
N GLU A 5 23.00 -36.61 -19.55
CA GLU A 5 21.56 -36.60 -19.61
C GLU A 5 21.04 -35.51 -18.65
N LYS A 6 20.47 -34.45 -19.21
CA LYS A 6 19.83 -33.40 -18.41
C LYS A 6 18.57 -34.01 -17.80
N THR A 7 18.53 -34.13 -16.48
CA THR A 7 17.33 -34.55 -15.74
C THR A 7 16.14 -33.68 -16.18
N PRO A 8 14.98 -34.26 -16.51
CA PRO A 8 13.82 -33.47 -16.94
C PRO A 8 13.41 -32.49 -15.82
N PRO A 9 13.07 -31.23 -16.15
CA PRO A 9 12.65 -30.28 -15.15
C PRO A 9 11.35 -30.76 -14.50
N ILE A 10 11.39 -31.03 -13.18
CA ILE A 10 10.22 -31.41 -12.40
C ILE A 10 9.19 -30.28 -12.52
N PRO A 11 7.93 -30.57 -12.91
CA PRO A 11 6.90 -29.55 -13.05
C PRO A 11 6.62 -28.90 -11.69
N LYS A 12 6.91 -27.60 -11.56
CA LYS A 12 6.59 -26.82 -10.36
C LYS A 12 5.06 -26.79 -10.18
N GLN A 13 4.57 -27.39 -9.09
CA GLN A 13 3.17 -27.31 -8.71
C GLN A 13 2.80 -25.84 -8.41
N ARG A 14 1.69 -25.36 -8.99
CA ARG A 14 1.21 -24.00 -8.76
C ARG A 14 0.46 -23.96 -7.42
N LYS A 15 0.94 -23.15 -6.47
CA LYS A 15 0.16 -22.82 -5.27
C LYS A 15 -1.15 -22.12 -5.72
N SER A 16 -2.28 -22.62 -5.26
CA SER A 16 -3.58 -21.95 -5.38
C SER A 16 -3.80 -21.09 -4.14
N TYR A 17 -4.30 -19.87 -4.32
CA TYR A 17 -4.59 -18.93 -3.23
C TYR A 17 -6.09 -18.84 -3.05
N THR A 18 -6.53 -18.86 -1.80
CA THR A 18 -7.94 -18.76 -1.44
C THR A 18 -8.40 -17.30 -1.41
N LEU A 19 -9.71 -17.09 -1.35
CA LEU A 19 -10.30 -15.77 -1.12
C LEU A 19 -9.90 -15.20 0.26
N ASP A 20 -9.68 -16.06 1.25
CA ASP A 20 -9.25 -15.65 2.60
C ASP A 20 -7.84 -15.05 2.58
N ASP A 21 -6.91 -15.66 1.85
CA ASP A 21 -5.55 -15.15 1.68
C ASP A 21 -5.55 -13.73 1.09
N LYS A 22 -6.42 -13.52 0.09
CA LYS A 22 -6.61 -12.21 -0.55
C LYS A 22 -7.19 -11.18 0.43
N ALA A 23 -8.22 -11.56 1.20
CA ALA A 23 -8.84 -10.69 2.19
C ALA A 23 -7.85 -10.29 3.30
N LYS A 24 -7.04 -11.25 3.76
CA LYS A 24 -5.99 -11.03 4.76
C LYS A 24 -4.92 -10.08 4.24
N ALA A 25 -4.44 -10.29 3.01
CA ALA A 25 -3.48 -9.41 2.36
C ALA A 25 -4.02 -7.97 2.22
N LYS A 26 -5.30 -7.83 1.82
CA LYS A 26 -5.98 -6.54 1.72
C LYS A 26 -6.04 -5.82 3.06
N LYS A 27 -6.45 -6.53 4.13
CA LYS A 27 -6.53 -5.97 5.48
C LYS A 27 -5.19 -5.38 5.93
N TYR A 28 -4.09 -6.12 5.78
CA TYR A 28 -2.76 -5.62 6.16
C TYR A 28 -2.32 -4.40 5.33
N TYR A 29 -2.61 -4.40 4.03
CA TYR A 29 -2.34 -3.24 3.18
C TYR A 29 -3.10 -1.98 3.65
N LEU A 30 -4.39 -2.13 3.99
CA LEU A 30 -5.23 -1.01 4.45
C LEU A 30 -4.79 -0.47 5.82
N ILE A 31 -4.29 -1.33 6.72
CA ILE A 31 -3.67 -0.91 8.00
C ILE A 31 -2.39 -0.11 7.77
N GLY A 32 -1.73 -0.36 6.65
CA GLY A 32 -0.71 0.52 6.12
C GLY A 32 0.61 -0.13 5.77
N LEU A 33 0.68 -1.45 5.81
CA LEU A 33 1.85 -2.21 5.40
C LEU A 33 2.11 -2.09 3.89
N SER A 34 3.37 -2.19 3.50
CA SER A 34 3.77 -2.28 2.10
C SER A 34 3.44 -3.66 1.52
N LEU A 35 3.25 -3.74 0.20
CA LEU A 35 2.95 -5.01 -0.47
C LEU A 35 4.03 -6.08 -0.24
N LEU A 36 5.30 -5.66 -0.05
CA LEU A 36 6.40 -6.56 0.29
C LEU A 36 6.27 -7.14 1.69
N GLU A 37 5.90 -6.32 2.68
CA GLU A 37 5.67 -6.78 4.05
C GLU A 37 4.44 -7.67 4.14
N VAL A 38 3.36 -7.30 3.42
CA VAL A 38 2.16 -8.13 3.31
C VAL A 38 2.53 -9.53 2.80
N GLY A 39 3.33 -9.63 1.74
CA GLY A 39 3.73 -10.93 1.20
C GLY A 39 4.60 -11.77 2.12
N LYS A 40 5.44 -11.13 2.94
CA LYS A 40 6.20 -11.84 3.99
C LYS A 40 5.28 -12.40 5.07
N ILE A 41 4.23 -11.67 5.44
CA ILE A 41 3.30 -12.07 6.51
C ILE A 41 2.29 -13.12 6.03
N THR A 42 1.83 -13.03 4.78
CA THR A 42 0.81 -13.93 4.23
C THR A 42 1.40 -15.10 3.42
N ASP A 43 2.72 -15.30 3.42
CA ASP A 43 3.45 -16.26 2.56
C ASP A 43 3.02 -16.20 1.08
N THR A 44 2.61 -15.01 0.64
CA THR A 44 2.10 -14.79 -0.72
C THR A 44 3.16 -14.08 -1.55
N PRO A 45 3.49 -14.59 -2.74
CA PRO A 45 4.43 -13.92 -3.64
C PRO A 45 3.97 -12.51 -3.99
N PHE A 46 4.92 -11.58 -4.01
CA PHE A 46 4.66 -10.17 -4.33
C PHE A 46 3.85 -9.99 -5.62
N ARG A 47 4.15 -10.75 -6.68
CA ARG A 47 3.44 -10.70 -7.96
C ARG A 47 1.95 -11.07 -7.86
N THR A 48 1.60 -11.97 -6.96
CA THR A 48 0.19 -12.33 -6.73
C THR A 48 -0.54 -11.18 -6.03
N ILE A 49 0.09 -10.58 -5.01
CA ILE A 49 -0.47 -9.43 -4.29
C ILE A 49 -0.59 -8.23 -5.22
N GLU A 50 0.40 -7.98 -6.07
CA GLU A 50 0.40 -6.93 -7.08
C GLU A 50 -0.81 -7.07 -8.03
N LYS A 51 -1.10 -8.30 -8.48
CA LYS A 51 -2.31 -8.57 -9.29
C LYS A 51 -3.59 -8.23 -8.54
N TRP A 52 -3.71 -8.61 -7.26
CA TRP A 52 -4.88 -8.29 -6.45
C TRP A 52 -5.03 -6.79 -6.20
N TYR A 53 -3.91 -6.12 -5.90
CA TYR A 53 -3.82 -4.68 -5.67
C TYR A 53 -4.32 -3.88 -6.88
N VAL A 54 -3.92 -4.26 -8.09
CA VAL A 54 -4.38 -3.61 -9.34
C VAL A 54 -5.83 -3.95 -9.63
N ALA A 55 -6.22 -5.23 -9.53
CA ALA A 55 -7.56 -5.69 -9.91
C ALA A 55 -8.69 -5.03 -9.08
N GLU A 56 -8.43 -4.72 -7.82
CA GLU A 56 -9.42 -4.10 -6.91
C GLU A 56 -9.11 -2.64 -6.59
N ASN A 57 -8.08 -2.05 -7.22
CA ASN A 57 -7.63 -0.69 -6.98
C ASN A 57 -7.48 -0.35 -5.48
N TRP A 58 -6.72 -1.19 -4.76
CA TRP A 58 -6.56 -1.04 -3.30
C TRP A 58 -6.00 0.31 -2.90
N LYS A 59 -5.25 0.97 -3.78
CA LYS A 59 -4.66 2.29 -3.55
C LYS A 59 -5.69 3.33 -3.15
N ASP A 60 -6.82 3.33 -3.84
CA ASP A 60 -7.88 4.33 -3.63
C ASP A 60 -8.76 3.97 -2.43
N GLN A 61 -8.82 2.67 -2.09
CA GLN A 61 -9.49 2.18 -0.88
C GLN A 61 -8.68 2.41 0.40
N ARG A 62 -7.37 2.66 0.28
CA ARG A 62 -6.54 2.99 1.43
C ARG A 62 -6.89 4.39 1.90
N GLU A 63 -7.72 4.45 2.94
CA GLU A 63 -8.08 5.69 3.58
C GLU A 63 -6.84 6.42 4.09
N THR A 64 -6.45 7.45 3.36
CA THR A 64 -5.46 8.43 3.79
C THR A 64 -6.12 9.60 4.52
N ILE A 65 -7.45 9.56 4.66
CA ILE A 65 -8.28 10.60 5.28
C ILE A 65 -7.79 10.94 6.70
N PRO A 66 -7.46 9.96 7.59
CA PRO A 66 -7.03 10.31 8.94
C PRO A 66 -5.72 11.11 8.96
N ILE A 67 -4.75 10.74 8.11
CA ILE A 67 -3.46 11.43 8.02
C ILE A 67 -3.63 12.81 7.39
N LYS A 68 -4.49 12.91 6.37
CA LYS A 68 -4.83 14.18 5.71
C LYS A 68 -5.52 15.15 6.67
N LYS A 69 -6.52 14.69 7.43
CA LYS A 69 -7.21 15.48 8.47
C LYS A 69 -6.24 15.92 9.55
N LYS A 70 -5.39 15.01 10.05
CA LYS A 70 -4.34 15.35 11.01
C LYS A 70 -3.37 16.41 10.48
N ALA A 71 -3.02 16.37 9.19
CA ALA A 71 -2.21 17.42 8.57
C ALA A 71 -2.94 18.78 8.55
N ASN A 72 -4.25 18.79 8.31
CA ASN A 72 -5.09 19.98 8.36
C ASN A 72 -5.22 20.54 9.77
N ASP A 73 -5.40 19.69 10.79
CA ASP A 73 -5.45 20.11 12.19
C ASP A 73 -4.14 20.76 12.63
N LEU A 74 -3.00 20.18 12.24
CA LEU A 74 -1.68 20.76 12.50
C LEU A 74 -1.50 22.10 11.78
N PHE A 75 -1.99 22.22 10.55
CA PHE A 75 -1.96 23.49 9.82
C PHE A 75 -2.82 24.56 10.50
N ASN A 76 -4.03 24.21 10.94
CA ASN A 76 -4.93 25.10 11.68
C ASN A 76 -4.35 25.52 13.04
N SER A 77 -3.51 24.68 13.65
CA SER A 77 -2.76 25.04 14.88
C SER A 77 -1.58 26.01 14.63
N GLY A 78 -1.36 26.45 13.39
CA GLY A 78 -0.34 27.43 13.03
C GLY A 78 1.03 26.84 12.66
N LEU A 79 1.16 25.52 12.54
CA LEU A 79 2.42 24.88 12.12
C LEU A 79 2.68 25.11 10.63
N ASN A 80 3.94 25.38 10.29
CA ASN A 80 4.37 25.50 8.90
C ASN A 80 4.49 24.11 8.25
N TYR A 81 4.31 24.03 6.92
CA TYR A 81 4.44 22.81 6.12
C TYR A 81 5.70 21.98 6.41
N ALA A 82 6.82 22.65 6.71
CA ALA A 82 8.07 21.99 7.08
C ALA A 82 7.98 21.24 8.42
N GLN A 83 7.31 21.83 9.41
CA GLN A 83 7.12 21.25 10.74
C GLN A 83 6.10 20.12 10.68
N ILE A 84 5.00 20.30 9.93
CA ILE A 84 4.00 19.25 9.67
C ILE A 84 4.65 18.06 8.99
N GLY A 85 5.51 18.30 8.00
CA GLY A 85 6.26 17.25 7.32
C GLY A 85 7.14 16.44 8.27
N LYS A 86 7.85 17.11 9.19
CA LYS A 86 8.63 16.44 10.23
C LYS A 86 7.74 15.62 11.17
N ALA A 87 6.61 16.18 11.63
CA ALA A 87 5.69 15.52 12.55
C ALA A 87 5.03 14.27 11.95
N LEU A 88 4.72 14.28 10.66
CA LEU A 88 4.07 13.17 9.95
C LEU A 88 5.05 12.25 9.21
N ASN A 89 6.36 12.54 9.27
CA ASN A 89 7.39 11.90 8.47
C ASN A 89 7.05 11.89 6.96
N LYS A 90 6.66 13.04 6.43
CA LYS A 90 6.29 13.27 5.02
C LYS A 90 7.02 14.47 4.43
N SER A 91 7.21 14.46 3.11
CA SER A 91 7.78 15.60 2.40
C SER A 91 6.84 16.81 2.43
N LYS A 92 7.40 18.02 2.31
CA LYS A 92 6.63 19.27 2.22
C LYS A 92 5.59 19.23 1.08
N SER A 93 5.98 18.67 -0.07
CA SER A 93 5.10 18.49 -1.23
C SER A 93 3.93 17.55 -0.95
N THR A 94 4.15 16.49 -0.16
CA THR A 94 3.07 15.59 0.28
C THR A 94 2.09 16.30 1.20
N VAL A 95 2.59 17.09 2.15
CA VAL A 95 1.75 17.89 3.06
C VAL A 95 0.88 18.88 2.28
N SER A 96 1.45 19.61 1.33
CA SER A 96 0.68 20.52 0.46
C SER A 96 -0.43 19.80 -0.29
N ARG A 97 -0.15 18.60 -0.83
CA ARG A 97 -1.17 17.78 -1.51
C ARG A 97 -2.28 17.37 -0.55
N TYR A 98 -1.96 16.96 0.68
CA TYR A 98 -2.95 16.57 1.68
C TYR A 98 -3.90 17.73 2.02
N LEU A 99 -3.36 18.92 2.24
CA LEU A 99 -4.17 20.11 2.55
C LEU A 99 -5.09 20.50 1.39
N LYS A 100 -4.61 20.40 0.14
CA LYS A 100 -5.46 20.60 -1.04
C LYS A 100 -6.60 19.57 -1.12
N THR A 101 -6.30 18.31 -0.84
CA THR A 101 -7.32 17.25 -0.86
C THR A 101 -8.41 17.49 0.19
N VAL A 102 -8.03 17.85 1.42
CA VAL A 102 -8.99 18.14 2.50
C VAL A 102 -9.86 19.35 2.16
N ARG A 103 -9.25 20.41 1.60
CA ARG A 103 -10.02 21.60 1.17
C ARG A 103 -11.04 21.26 0.09
N ASN A 104 -10.65 20.50 -0.93
CA ASN A 104 -11.57 20.09 -1.98
C ASN A 104 -12.70 19.18 -1.46
N GLU A 105 -12.40 18.27 -0.52
CA GLU A 105 -13.41 17.41 0.13
C GLU A 105 -14.42 18.23 0.96
N ASN A 106 -14.00 19.36 1.55
CA ASN A 106 -14.88 20.29 2.28
C ASN A 106 -15.69 21.21 1.36
N GLU A 107 -15.29 21.41 0.10
CA GLU A 107 -16.06 22.20 -0.89
C GLU A 107 -17.15 21.36 -1.59
N ILE A 108 -17.06 20.04 -1.50
CA ILE A 108 -18.00 19.08 -2.11
C ILE A 108 -19.07 18.58 -1.11
N ASN A 109 -18.84 18.73 0.21
CA ASN A 109 -19.81 18.46 1.27
C ASN A 109 -20.51 19.75 1.72
#